data_AF-G6F3I0-F1
#
_entry.id   AF-G6F3I0-F1
#
_cell.length_a   1.000
_cell.length_b   1.000
_cell.length_c   1.000
_cell.angle_alpha   90.00
_cell.angle_beta   90.00
_cell.angle_gamma   90.00
#
_symmetry.space_group_name_H-M   'P 1'
#
loop_
_entity.id
_entity.type
_entity.pdbx_description
1 polymer ?
#
loop_
_entity_poly.entity_id
_entity_poly.type
_entity_poly.pdbx_seq_one_letter_code
_entity_poly.pdbx_strand_id
1 'polypeptide(L)'
;MSDDPIHNPIFKSLNDIARNESVMSRNAQGHIIPATVESFDGTLAVVNIEVSSENNYPQITVPLLRSEYIRFPIQKGCRGILIPLYVNIDHIIGLGLVAPTMKMGFNFQNMAFLPIASVTQPEIKNNNTLVLYGESDGVKIQTKDGSTHITVNHNTIAVTASKIELNGNVTIKNKLTVNGNVDIKGTLTVGGTEFKSHTHSNGNEGQPTGGVL
;
A
#
# COMPACT_ATOMS: atom_id res chain seq x y z
N MET A 1 67.26 -3.76 30.25
CA MET A 1 66.79 -3.07 29.04
C MET A 1 65.44 -3.68 28.71
N SER A 2 64.39 -2.87 28.78
CA SER A 2 63.01 -3.28 28.58
C SER A 2 62.77 -3.61 27.12
N ASP A 3 62.25 -4.80 26.84
CA ASP A 3 61.73 -5.14 25.51
C ASP A 3 60.52 -4.24 25.23
N ASP A 4 60.70 -3.34 24.28
CA ASP A 4 59.66 -2.43 23.82
C ASP A 4 58.61 -3.26 23.03
N PRO A 5 57.36 -3.38 23.51
CA PRO A 5 56.34 -4.24 22.89
C PRO A 5 55.92 -3.78 21.47
N ILE A 6 56.43 -2.62 21.03
CA ILE A 6 56.13 -1.98 19.74
C ILE A 6 56.82 -2.71 18.57
N HIS A 7 57.89 -3.49 18.81
CA HIS A 7 58.69 -4.12 17.76
C HIS A 7 58.49 -5.63 17.58
N ASN A 8 57.50 -6.25 18.22
CA ASN A 8 57.24 -7.68 18.01
C ASN A 8 56.33 -7.90 16.78
N PRO A 9 56.82 -8.51 15.68
CA PRO A 9 56.08 -8.67 14.42
C PRO A 9 54.78 -9.48 14.56
N ILE A 10 54.64 -10.28 15.62
CA ILE A 10 53.43 -11.05 15.92
C ILE A 10 52.28 -10.12 16.32
N PHE A 11 52.50 -9.06 17.11
CA PHE A 11 51.45 -8.11 17.49
C PHE A 11 50.99 -7.24 16.31
N LYS A 12 51.91 -6.91 15.39
CA LYS A 12 51.56 -6.22 14.13
C LYS A 12 50.73 -7.12 13.22
N SER A 13 51.12 -8.40 13.09
CA SER A 13 50.39 -9.40 12.29
C SER A 13 49.00 -9.73 12.84
N LEU A 14 48.82 -9.81 14.17
CA LEU A 14 47.51 -10.05 14.78
C LEU A 14 46.57 -8.86 14.59
N ASN A 15 47.08 -7.63 14.67
CA ASN A 15 46.29 -6.43 14.38
C ASN A 15 45.89 -6.36 12.90
N ASP A 16 46.76 -6.78 11.99
CA ASP A 16 46.46 -6.85 10.55
C ASP A 16 45.45 -7.96 10.22
N ILE A 17 45.54 -9.14 10.87
CA ILE A 17 44.54 -10.22 10.76
C ILE A 17 43.20 -9.74 11.31
N ALA A 18 43.17 -9.16 12.51
CA ALA A 18 41.94 -8.64 13.10
C ALA A 18 41.31 -7.54 12.23
N ARG A 19 42.12 -6.69 11.60
CA ARG A 19 41.66 -5.67 10.66
C ARG A 19 41.11 -6.30 9.37
N ASN A 20 41.78 -7.31 8.83
CA ASN A 20 41.32 -8.02 7.63
C ASN A 20 40.03 -8.80 7.88
N GLU A 21 39.92 -9.52 8.99
CA GLU A 21 38.68 -10.17 9.45
C GLU A 21 37.56 -9.15 9.64
N SER A 22 37.87 -7.98 10.21
CA SER A 22 36.90 -6.89 10.36
C SER A 22 36.46 -6.29 9.02
N VAL A 23 37.33 -6.26 8.01
CA VAL A 23 36.99 -5.79 6.65
C VAL A 23 36.21 -6.87 5.90
N MET A 24 36.61 -8.14 6.00
CA MET A 24 35.90 -9.28 5.42
C MET A 24 34.50 -9.42 6.01
N SER A 25 34.36 -9.30 7.33
CA SER A 25 33.08 -9.30 8.02
C SER A 25 32.20 -8.12 7.58
N ARG A 26 32.76 -6.92 7.45
CA ARG A 26 32.02 -5.75 6.91
C ARG A 26 31.61 -5.92 5.45
N ASN A 27 32.43 -6.54 4.61
CA ASN A 27 32.08 -6.80 3.21
C ASN A 27 31.11 -7.98 3.05
N ALA A 28 31.09 -8.91 4.01
CA ALA A 28 30.10 -9.98 4.10
C ALA A 28 28.76 -9.49 4.66
N GLN A 29 28.72 -8.30 5.27
CA GLN A 29 27.45 -7.67 5.65
C GLN A 29 26.71 -7.24 4.40
N GLY A 30 25.46 -7.68 4.29
CA GLY A 30 24.57 -7.25 3.23
C GLY A 30 24.43 -5.73 3.25
N HIS A 31 24.47 -5.12 2.07
CA HIS A 31 24.25 -3.68 1.91
C HIS A 31 22.79 -3.44 1.50
N ILE A 32 22.29 -2.23 1.78
CA ILE A 32 21.03 -1.77 1.19
C ILE A 32 21.32 -1.44 -0.28
N ILE A 33 20.56 -2.05 -1.19
CA ILE A 33 20.85 -2.02 -2.64
C ILE A 33 19.63 -1.48 -3.39
N PRO A 34 19.79 -0.48 -4.29
CA PRO A 34 18.69 -0.01 -5.13
C PRO A 34 18.24 -1.11 -6.11
N ALA A 35 16.94 -1.19 -6.34
CA ALA A 35 16.35 -2.21 -7.23
C ALA A 35 15.08 -1.71 -7.92
N THR A 36 14.77 -2.33 -9.06
CA THR A 36 13.54 -2.10 -9.82
C THR A 36 12.78 -3.41 -9.98
N VAL A 37 11.45 -3.39 -9.80
CA VAL A 37 10.59 -4.56 -9.96
C VAL A 37 10.49 -4.96 -11.44
N GLU A 38 10.71 -6.23 -11.74
CA GLU A 38 10.44 -6.85 -13.04
C GLU A 38 9.04 -7.47 -13.07
N SER A 39 8.67 -8.19 -12.03
CA SER A 39 7.35 -8.81 -11.87
C SER A 39 6.96 -8.96 -10.40
N PHE A 40 5.66 -9.08 -10.13
CA PHE A 40 5.11 -9.23 -8.79
C PHE A 40 3.87 -10.13 -8.83
N ASP A 41 3.83 -11.14 -7.97
CA ASP A 41 2.73 -12.12 -7.91
C ASP A 41 1.69 -11.81 -6.81
N GLY A 42 1.85 -10.68 -6.11
CA GLY A 42 1.03 -10.31 -4.95
C GLY A 42 1.74 -10.51 -3.61
N THR A 43 2.82 -11.30 -3.57
CA THR A 43 3.60 -11.61 -2.36
C THR A 43 5.11 -11.44 -2.59
N LEU A 44 5.63 -12.03 -3.67
CA LEU A 44 7.03 -12.01 -4.06
C LEU A 44 7.24 -11.10 -5.26
N ALA A 45 8.29 -10.28 -5.19
CA ALA A 45 8.76 -9.46 -6.28
C ALA A 45 10.02 -10.08 -6.88
N VAL A 46 10.05 -10.21 -8.20
CA VAL A 46 11.29 -10.42 -8.94
C VAL A 46 11.86 -9.04 -9.24
N VAL A 47 13.11 -8.79 -8.86
CA VAL A 47 13.73 -7.47 -9.00
C VAL A 47 15.05 -7.52 -9.76
N ASN A 48 15.31 -6.44 -10.50
CA ASN A 48 16.61 -6.12 -11.09
C ASN A 48 17.40 -5.27 -10.09
N ILE A 49 18.69 -5.57 -9.91
CA ILE A 49 19.61 -4.79 -9.07
C ILE A 49 20.16 -3.61 -9.87
N GLU A 50 20.04 -2.40 -9.32
CA GLU A 50 20.38 -1.12 -9.98
C GLU A 50 21.72 -0.56 -9.50
N VAL A 51 22.75 -1.41 -9.47
CA VAL A 51 24.12 -1.02 -9.05
C VAL A 51 25.08 -1.18 -10.21
N SER A 52 25.86 -0.12 -10.46
CA SER A 52 26.92 -0.14 -11.47
C SER A 52 27.96 -1.19 -11.12
N SER A 53 28.23 -2.09 -12.05
CA SER A 53 29.22 -3.16 -11.93
C SER A 53 29.70 -3.59 -13.31
N GLU A 54 30.86 -4.25 -13.38
CA GLU A 54 31.40 -4.76 -14.65
C GLU A 54 30.54 -5.87 -15.26
N ASN A 55 29.80 -6.60 -14.43
CA ASN A 55 28.91 -7.68 -14.84
C ASN A 55 27.50 -7.43 -14.32
N ASN A 56 26.48 -7.78 -15.12
CA ASN A 56 25.10 -7.67 -14.67
C ASN A 56 24.82 -8.59 -13.47
N TYR A 57 24.17 -8.05 -12.44
CA TYR A 57 23.64 -8.86 -11.35
C TYR A 57 22.44 -9.68 -11.83
N PRO A 58 22.26 -10.92 -11.31
CA PRO A 58 21.08 -11.71 -11.61
C PRO A 58 19.84 -11.06 -11.00
N GLN A 59 18.69 -11.34 -11.61
CA GLN A 59 17.41 -11.08 -10.96
C GLN A 59 17.28 -11.94 -9.71
N ILE A 60 16.72 -11.36 -8.65
CA ILE A 60 16.45 -12.07 -7.41
C ILE A 60 14.96 -11.98 -7.08
N THR A 61 14.43 -13.04 -6.49
CA THR A 61 13.05 -13.08 -5.99
C THR A 61 13.06 -12.82 -4.51
N VAL A 62 12.31 -11.81 -4.05
CA VAL A 62 12.33 -11.34 -2.67
C VAL A 62 10.92 -11.03 -2.16
N PRO A 63 10.65 -11.22 -0.86
CA PRO A 63 9.41 -10.77 -0.25
C PRO A 63 9.29 -9.25 -0.22
N LEU A 64 8.06 -8.76 -0.37
CA LEU A 64 7.71 -7.35 -0.22
C LEU A 64 7.50 -7.01 1.26
N LEU A 65 8.21 -5.98 1.76
CA LEU A 65 7.97 -5.43 3.10
C LEU A 65 6.72 -4.56 3.09
N ARG A 66 5.66 -5.04 3.75
CA ARG A 66 4.38 -4.33 3.89
C ARG A 66 3.55 -4.89 5.04
N SER A 67 2.48 -4.18 5.37
CA SER A 67 1.43 -4.67 6.28
C SER A 67 0.47 -5.66 5.59
N GLU A 68 -0.19 -6.53 6.36
CA GLU A 68 -1.31 -7.35 5.85
C GLU A 68 -2.47 -6.48 5.36
N TYR A 69 -2.67 -5.33 6.00
CA TYR A 69 -3.86 -4.49 5.82
C TYR A 69 -3.74 -3.47 4.69
N ILE A 70 -2.52 -3.22 4.20
CA ILE A 70 -2.25 -2.27 3.11
C ILE A 70 -1.53 -3.01 1.99
N ARG A 71 -2.19 -3.13 0.85
CA ARG A 71 -1.68 -3.81 -0.34
C ARG A 71 -1.21 -2.75 -1.34
N PHE A 72 0.11 -2.64 -1.50
CA PHE A 72 0.67 -1.74 -2.50
C PHE A 72 0.41 -2.27 -3.91
N PRO A 73 -0.04 -1.43 -4.86
CA PRO A 73 -0.26 -1.81 -6.25
C PRO A 73 1.09 -1.86 -7.00
N ILE A 74 1.99 -2.75 -6.56
CA ILE A 74 3.32 -2.92 -7.18
C ILE A 74 3.16 -3.36 -8.63
N GLN A 75 3.83 -2.66 -9.53
CA GLN A 75 3.89 -2.94 -10.97
C GLN A 75 5.34 -3.13 -11.42
N LYS A 76 5.52 -3.69 -12.62
CA LYS A 76 6.81 -3.66 -13.30
C LYS A 76 7.30 -2.21 -13.41
N GLY A 77 8.56 -1.98 -13.11
CA GLY A 77 9.17 -0.64 -13.08
C GLY A 77 9.06 0.09 -11.75
N CYS A 78 8.33 -0.44 -10.75
CA CYS A 78 8.34 0.14 -9.40
C CYS A 78 9.77 0.11 -8.83
N ARG A 79 10.20 1.25 -8.29
CA ARG A 79 11.55 1.43 -7.73
C ARG A 79 11.53 1.21 -6.22
N GLY A 80 12.66 0.77 -5.69
CA GLY A 80 12.79 0.50 -4.27
C GLY A 80 14.22 0.23 -3.85
N ILE A 81 14.33 -0.26 -2.63
CA ILE A 81 15.58 -0.76 -2.06
C ILE A 81 15.38 -2.19 -1.59
N LEU A 82 16.44 -2.98 -1.74
CA LEU A 82 16.60 -4.27 -1.11
C LEU A 82 17.24 -4.06 0.25
N ILE A 83 16.56 -4.53 1.29
CA ILE A 83 17.04 -4.49 2.66
C ILE A 83 17.55 -5.88 3.03
N PRO A 84 18.82 -6.02 3.43
CA PRO A 84 19.35 -7.29 3.88
C PRO A 84 18.75 -7.67 5.24
N LEU A 85 18.37 -8.93 5.38
CA LEU A 85 17.84 -9.50 6.62
C LEU A 85 18.90 -10.39 7.26
N TYR A 86 19.19 -10.13 8.54
CA TYR A 86 20.16 -10.91 9.32
C TYR A 86 19.70 -12.34 9.58
N VAL A 87 18.40 -12.59 9.47
CA VAL A 87 17.76 -13.88 9.71
C VAL A 87 16.82 -14.17 8.55
N ASN A 88 16.81 -15.41 8.07
CA ASN A 88 15.87 -15.85 7.04
C ASN A 88 14.43 -15.74 7.56
N ILE A 89 13.52 -15.16 6.77
CA ILE A 89 12.13 -14.96 7.18
C ILE A 89 11.14 -15.88 6.46
N ASP A 90 11.62 -16.81 5.64
CA ASP A 90 10.76 -17.61 4.76
C ASP A 90 9.71 -18.37 5.55
N HIS A 91 10.06 -18.90 6.72
CA HIS A 91 9.12 -19.61 7.59
C HIS A 91 7.98 -18.72 8.07
N ILE A 92 8.26 -17.48 8.49
CA ILE A 92 7.23 -16.59 9.02
C ILE A 92 6.32 -16.00 7.93
N ILE A 93 6.77 -16.01 6.67
CA ILE A 93 5.97 -15.60 5.51
C ILE A 93 5.36 -16.79 4.75
N GLY A 94 5.49 -18.02 5.28
CA GLY A 94 4.88 -19.23 4.72
C GLY A 94 5.61 -19.87 3.53
N LEU A 95 6.86 -19.47 3.25
CA LEU A 95 7.70 -20.04 2.19
C LEU A 95 8.69 -21.10 2.72
N GLY A 96 8.98 -21.12 4.02
CA GLY A 96 9.98 -21.99 4.64
C GLY A 96 9.39 -23.04 5.59
N LEU A 97 9.97 -24.25 5.58
CA LEU A 97 9.57 -25.34 6.48
C LEU A 97 10.22 -25.29 7.87
N VAL A 98 11.32 -24.54 8.02
CA VAL A 98 12.19 -24.57 9.20
C VAL A 98 12.22 -23.20 9.87
N ALA A 99 12.10 -23.19 11.20
CA ALA A 99 12.17 -21.96 11.98
C ALA A 99 13.51 -21.21 11.75
N PRO A 100 13.47 -19.87 11.76
CA PRO A 100 14.66 -19.05 11.59
C PRO A 100 15.76 -19.36 12.61
N THR A 101 17.01 -19.29 12.18
CA THR A 101 18.18 -19.31 13.07
C THR A 101 18.92 -17.97 12.97
N MET A 102 19.64 -17.58 14.03
CA MET A 102 20.47 -16.35 14.06
C MET A 102 21.72 -16.43 13.16
N LYS A 103 21.74 -17.31 12.16
CA LYS A 103 22.82 -17.43 11.20
C LYS A 103 22.62 -16.40 10.10
N MET A 104 23.60 -15.50 9.95
CA MET A 104 23.63 -14.55 8.86
C MET A 104 23.74 -15.30 7.52
N GLY A 105 22.83 -14.99 6.60
CA GLY A 105 22.91 -15.48 5.22
C GLY A 105 23.97 -14.72 4.43
N PHE A 106 24.51 -15.34 3.38
CA PHE A 106 25.41 -14.66 2.44
C PHE A 106 24.64 -13.62 1.60
N ASN A 107 25.40 -12.70 0.98
CA ASN A 107 24.87 -11.63 0.14
C ASN A 107 23.80 -12.14 -0.84
N PHE A 108 22.67 -11.42 -0.93
CA PHE A 108 21.49 -11.67 -1.77
C PHE A 108 20.54 -12.84 -1.40
N GLN A 109 20.85 -13.66 -0.40
CA GLN A 109 19.97 -14.79 -0.03
C GLN A 109 18.81 -14.40 0.87
N ASN A 110 19.02 -13.42 1.76
CA ASN A 110 18.01 -12.94 2.70
C ASN A 110 17.84 -11.44 2.48
N MET A 111 17.00 -11.07 1.51
CA MET A 111 16.66 -9.66 1.27
C MET A 111 15.15 -9.50 1.19
N ALA A 112 14.67 -8.31 1.53
CA ALA A 112 13.28 -7.94 1.30
C ALA A 112 13.21 -6.60 0.57
N PHE A 113 12.22 -6.45 -0.29
CA PHE A 113 12.02 -5.25 -1.09
C PHE A 113 11.16 -4.25 -0.33
N LEU A 114 11.65 -3.02 -0.18
CA LEU A 114 10.89 -1.88 0.29
C LEU A 114 10.67 -0.92 -0.90
N PRO A 115 9.43 -0.73 -1.38
CA PRO A 115 9.15 0.23 -2.43
C PRO A 115 9.44 1.65 -1.93
N ILE A 116 9.98 2.48 -2.81
CA ILE A 116 10.22 3.90 -2.52
C ILE A 116 9.50 4.75 -3.56
N ALA A 117 9.02 5.91 -3.13
CA ALA A 117 8.48 6.89 -4.06
C ALA A 117 9.58 7.39 -5.01
N SER A 118 9.21 7.66 -6.25
CA SER A 118 10.13 8.18 -7.27
C SER A 118 9.72 9.60 -7.63
N VAL A 119 10.70 10.48 -7.88
CA VAL A 119 10.46 11.84 -8.36
C VAL A 119 9.76 11.91 -9.72
N THR A 120 9.66 10.79 -10.43
CA THR A 120 8.90 10.69 -11.69
C THR A 120 7.40 10.43 -11.47
N GLN A 121 6.96 10.20 -10.23
CA GLN A 121 5.54 10.08 -9.91
C GLN A 121 4.86 11.46 -9.98
N PRO A 122 3.54 11.52 -10.27
CA PRO A 122 2.82 12.79 -10.35
C PRO A 122 3.03 13.60 -9.07
N GLU A 123 3.50 14.84 -9.21
CA GLU A 123 3.71 15.73 -8.09
C GLU A 123 2.36 16.08 -7.46
N ILE A 124 2.16 15.66 -6.21
CA ILE A 124 1.00 16.07 -5.42
C ILE A 124 1.38 17.35 -4.68
N LYS A 125 1.01 18.49 -5.25
CA LYS A 125 1.42 19.84 -4.79
C LYS A 125 0.81 20.29 -3.45
N ASN A 126 -0.07 19.49 -2.84
CA ASN A 126 -0.71 19.81 -1.57
C ASN A 126 -0.19 18.88 -0.46
N ASN A 127 0.66 19.41 0.41
CA ASN A 127 1.28 18.64 1.49
C ASN A 127 0.37 18.44 2.72
N ASN A 128 -0.86 18.98 2.69
CA ASN A 128 -1.81 18.88 3.80
C ASN A 128 -2.86 17.79 3.58
N THR A 129 -2.74 16.98 2.52
CA THR A 129 -3.74 15.97 2.18
C THR A 129 -3.07 14.63 1.89
N LEU A 130 -3.57 13.57 2.52
CA LEU A 130 -3.21 12.21 2.14
C LEU A 130 -3.91 11.87 0.82
N VAL A 131 -3.12 11.45 -0.17
CA VAL A 131 -3.65 10.95 -1.45
C VAL A 131 -3.33 9.47 -1.57
N LEU A 132 -4.39 8.68 -1.73
CA LEU A 132 -4.32 7.25 -2.02
C LEU A 132 -4.83 7.04 -3.45
N TYR A 133 -4.02 6.40 -4.28
CA TYR A 133 -4.38 6.02 -5.64
C TYR A 133 -3.69 4.72 -6.05
N GLY A 134 -4.26 4.04 -7.03
CA GLY A 134 -3.63 2.95 -7.78
C GLY A 134 -3.65 3.30 -9.26
N GLU A 135 -2.64 2.83 -10.01
CA GLU A 135 -2.44 3.17 -11.44
C GLU A 135 -3.67 2.84 -12.30
N SER A 136 -4.07 1.56 -12.39
CA SER A 136 -5.07 1.11 -13.36
C SER A 136 -6.48 1.03 -12.76
N ASP A 137 -6.62 0.37 -11.61
CA ASP A 137 -7.92 0.02 -11.03
C ASP A 137 -8.34 0.96 -9.89
N GLY A 138 -7.50 1.95 -9.55
CA GLY A 138 -7.74 2.89 -8.46
C GLY A 138 -7.57 2.27 -7.07
N VAL A 139 -8.50 2.56 -6.16
CA VAL A 139 -8.40 2.17 -4.73
C VAL A 139 -9.60 1.33 -4.32
N LYS A 140 -9.33 0.24 -3.58
CA LYS A 140 -10.34 -0.58 -2.93
C LYS A 140 -10.12 -0.64 -1.42
N ILE A 141 -11.15 -0.28 -0.66
CA ILE A 141 -11.21 -0.41 0.80
C ILE A 141 -12.26 -1.46 1.11
N GLN A 142 -11.91 -2.54 1.80
CA GLN A 142 -12.81 -3.69 1.98
C GLN A 142 -12.63 -4.41 3.31
N THR A 143 -13.68 -5.10 3.75
CA THR A 143 -13.59 -6.14 4.79
C THR A 143 -12.75 -7.32 4.31
N LYS A 144 -12.23 -8.15 5.24
CA LYS A 144 -11.36 -9.29 4.89
C LYS A 144 -12.04 -10.30 3.94
N ASP A 145 -13.35 -10.50 4.10
CA ASP A 145 -14.20 -11.34 3.26
C ASP A 145 -14.68 -10.66 1.97
N GLY A 146 -14.42 -9.34 1.82
CA GLY A 146 -14.82 -8.54 0.67
C GLY A 146 -16.31 -8.16 0.59
N SER A 147 -17.13 -8.57 1.57
CA SER A 147 -18.59 -8.38 1.55
C SER A 147 -19.01 -6.91 1.61
N THR A 148 -18.24 -6.08 2.30
CA THR A 148 -18.41 -4.63 2.34
C THR A 148 -17.18 -3.96 1.76
N HIS A 149 -17.38 -3.09 0.77
CA HIS A 149 -16.27 -2.38 0.15
C HIS A 149 -16.65 -1.04 -0.50
N ILE A 150 -15.67 -0.15 -0.58
CA ILE A 150 -15.69 1.08 -1.37
C ILE A 150 -14.63 0.93 -2.46
N THR A 151 -15.01 1.17 -3.72
CA THR A 151 -14.08 1.20 -4.84
C THR A 151 -14.11 2.59 -5.47
N VAL A 152 -12.94 3.19 -5.63
CA VAL A 152 -12.73 4.42 -6.38
C VAL A 152 -11.96 4.06 -7.64
N ASN A 153 -12.58 4.29 -8.79
CA ASN A 153 -12.02 4.02 -10.11
C ASN A 153 -11.95 5.33 -10.90
N HIS A 154 -11.49 5.27 -12.15
CA HIS A 154 -11.39 6.44 -13.03
C HIS A 154 -12.69 7.27 -13.15
N ASN A 155 -13.86 6.62 -13.13
CA ASN A 155 -15.15 7.28 -13.42
C ASN A 155 -16.17 7.22 -12.28
N THR A 156 -15.96 6.37 -11.27
CA THR A 156 -17.01 6.03 -10.30
C THR A 156 -16.45 5.83 -8.91
N ILE A 157 -17.28 6.17 -7.93
CA ILE A 157 -17.14 5.69 -6.55
C ILE A 157 -18.31 4.72 -6.32
N ALA A 158 -18.00 3.45 -6.10
CA ALA A 158 -18.99 2.41 -5.83
C ALA A 158 -18.91 1.99 -4.36
N VAL A 159 -20.06 1.94 -3.69
CA VAL A 159 -20.18 1.47 -2.30
C VAL A 159 -21.07 0.24 -2.29
N THR A 160 -20.51 -0.89 -1.85
CA THR A 160 -21.23 -2.17 -1.72
C THR A 160 -21.31 -2.52 -0.25
N ALA A 161 -22.52 -2.61 0.28
CA ALA A 161 -22.80 -3.00 1.65
C ALA A 161 -24.26 -3.47 1.77
N SER A 162 -24.57 -4.23 2.83
CA SER A 162 -25.97 -4.57 3.18
C SER A 162 -26.75 -3.37 3.72
N LYS A 163 -26.05 -2.39 4.29
CA LYS A 163 -26.63 -1.15 4.83
C LYS A 163 -25.61 -0.01 4.66
N ILE A 164 -26.10 1.17 4.27
CA ILE A 164 -25.33 2.42 4.23
C ILE A 164 -26.03 3.42 5.16
N GLU A 165 -25.30 3.94 6.14
CA GLU A 165 -25.79 4.96 7.08
C GLU A 165 -25.04 6.28 6.86
N LEU A 166 -25.78 7.37 6.69
CA LEU A 166 -25.23 8.72 6.54
C LEU A 166 -25.79 9.59 7.67
N ASN A 167 -24.93 9.97 8.62
CA ASN A 167 -25.31 10.80 9.77
C ASN A 167 -24.99 12.27 9.50
N GLY A 168 -25.87 12.92 8.74
CA GLY A 168 -25.73 14.33 8.39
C GLY A 168 -26.56 14.70 7.16
N ASN A 169 -26.41 15.95 6.72
CA ASN A 169 -27.08 16.43 5.52
C ASN A 169 -26.47 15.78 4.26
N VAL A 170 -27.33 15.34 3.35
CA VAL A 170 -26.94 14.78 2.06
C VAL A 170 -27.45 15.69 0.94
N THR A 171 -26.54 16.21 0.13
CA THR A 171 -26.87 17.06 -1.02
C THR A 171 -26.50 16.35 -2.31
N ILE A 172 -27.46 16.20 -3.23
CA ILE A 172 -27.25 15.62 -4.56
C ILE A 172 -27.50 16.72 -5.59
N LYS A 173 -26.46 17.10 -6.34
CA LYS A 173 -26.52 18.24 -7.29
C LYS A 173 -27.28 17.93 -8.57
N ASN A 174 -27.25 16.68 -9.00
CA ASN A 174 -27.84 16.24 -10.26
C ASN A 174 -29.01 15.29 -9.97
N LYS A 175 -29.07 14.15 -10.65
CA LYS A 175 -30.15 13.19 -10.52
C LYS A 175 -29.92 12.20 -9.37
N LEU A 176 -30.95 11.99 -8.55
CA LEU A 176 -31.07 10.82 -7.68
C LEU A 176 -31.97 9.79 -8.36
N THR A 177 -31.50 8.55 -8.49
CA THR A 177 -32.32 7.40 -8.94
C THR A 177 -32.34 6.37 -7.83
N VAL A 178 -33.54 5.90 -7.47
CA VAL A 178 -33.75 4.86 -6.44
C VAL A 178 -34.56 3.73 -7.08
N ASN A 179 -33.99 2.51 -7.09
CA ASN A 179 -34.61 1.32 -7.70
C ASN A 179 -35.52 0.55 -6.71
N GLY A 180 -35.96 1.22 -5.65
CA GLY A 180 -36.80 0.68 -4.59
C GLY A 180 -37.62 1.80 -3.97
N ASN A 181 -38.20 1.55 -2.80
CA ASN A 181 -39.05 2.53 -2.13
C ASN A 181 -38.23 3.60 -1.41
N VAL A 182 -38.79 4.80 -1.33
CA VAL A 182 -38.27 5.92 -0.53
C VAL A 182 -39.27 6.20 0.59
N ASP A 183 -38.82 6.11 1.83
CA ASP A 183 -39.59 6.48 3.03
C ASP A 183 -39.01 7.78 3.61
N ILE A 184 -39.88 8.76 3.86
CA ILE A 184 -39.52 10.09 4.35
C ILE A 184 -40.32 10.36 5.62
N LYS A 185 -39.64 10.32 6.76
CA LYS A 185 -40.25 10.63 8.07
C LYS A 185 -40.44 12.12 8.31
N GLY A 186 -39.64 12.96 7.66
CA GLY A 186 -39.72 14.42 7.73
C GLY A 186 -40.65 15.02 6.67
N THR A 187 -40.44 16.30 6.36
CA THR A 187 -41.16 16.99 5.29
C THR A 187 -40.53 16.71 3.93
N LEU A 188 -41.35 16.31 2.95
CA LEU A 188 -40.99 16.28 1.54
C LEU A 188 -41.47 17.58 0.86
N THR A 189 -40.56 18.30 0.22
CA THR A 189 -40.86 19.50 -0.58
C THR A 189 -40.39 19.29 -2.01
N VAL A 190 -41.26 19.53 -2.99
CA VAL A 190 -40.96 19.39 -4.43
C VAL A 190 -41.22 20.72 -5.12
N GLY A 191 -40.21 21.26 -5.81
CA GLY A 191 -40.35 22.56 -6.49
C GLY A 191 -40.67 23.74 -5.58
N GLY A 192 -40.39 23.64 -4.28
CA GLY A 192 -40.71 24.65 -3.27
C GLY A 192 -42.07 24.47 -2.57
N THR A 193 -42.88 23.49 -2.98
CA THR A 193 -44.18 23.18 -2.35
C THR A 193 -44.08 21.93 -1.49
N GLU A 194 -44.57 21.98 -0.25
CA GLU A 194 -44.64 20.80 0.62
C GLU A 194 -45.64 19.77 0.06
N PHE A 195 -45.22 18.51 0.02
CA PHE A 195 -46.00 17.43 -0.58
C PHE A 195 -47.25 17.09 0.24
N LYS A 196 -47.27 17.27 1.57
CA LYS A 196 -48.49 17.02 2.37
C LYS A 196 -49.58 18.08 2.19
N SER A 197 -49.21 19.28 1.77
CA SER A 197 -50.12 20.43 1.65
C SER A 197 -50.38 20.86 0.21
N HIS A 198 -49.86 20.12 -0.79
CA HIS A 198 -50.12 20.45 -2.19
C HIS A 198 -51.60 20.28 -2.56
N THR A 199 -52.05 21.09 -3.52
CA THR A 199 -53.42 21.08 -4.03
C THR A 199 -53.41 20.96 -5.55
N HIS A 200 -54.48 20.40 -6.10
CA HIS A 200 -54.75 20.41 -7.53
C HIS A 200 -55.94 21.33 -7.80
N SER A 201 -55.85 22.19 -8.81
CA SER A 201 -57.03 22.88 -9.35
C SER A 201 -57.85 21.87 -10.16
N ASN A 202 -59.18 21.85 -9.99
CA ASN A 202 -60.16 20.93 -10.60
C ASN A 202 -60.33 19.53 -9.95
N GLY A 203 -60.16 19.42 -8.64
CA GLY A 203 -60.83 18.36 -7.86
C GLY A 203 -62.31 18.68 -7.63
N ASN A 204 -63.08 17.75 -7.06
CA ASN A 204 -64.38 18.04 -6.42
C ASN A 204 -65.23 19.14 -7.10
N GLU A 205 -65.73 18.89 -8.31
CA GLU A 205 -66.60 19.84 -9.02
C GLU A 205 -65.99 21.25 -9.25
N GLY A 206 -64.67 21.35 -9.38
CA GLY A 206 -63.95 22.61 -9.63
C GLY A 206 -63.30 23.23 -8.40
N GLN A 207 -63.36 22.58 -7.23
CA GLN A 207 -62.70 23.02 -6.01
C GLN A 207 -61.31 22.39 -5.84
N PRO A 208 -60.37 23.05 -5.12
CA PRO A 208 -59.08 22.44 -4.82
C PRO A 208 -59.24 21.10 -4.09
N THR A 209 -58.52 20.06 -4.52
CA THR A 209 -58.42 18.83 -3.71
C THR A 209 -57.62 19.13 -2.45
N GLY A 210 -58.10 18.67 -1.29
CA GLY A 210 -57.30 18.67 -0.05
C GLY A 210 -56.03 17.82 -0.20
N GLY A 211 -55.06 18.05 0.69
CA GLY A 211 -53.75 17.38 0.67
C GLY A 211 -53.84 15.86 0.72
N VAL A 212 -52.87 15.20 0.08
CA VAL A 212 -52.78 13.75 0.00
C VAL A 212 -52.24 13.21 1.34
N LEU A 213 -52.96 12.24 1.94
CA LEU A 213 -52.60 11.58 3.20
C LEU A 213 -51.23 10.88 3.13
#